data_AF-A0A5C8DVB2-F1
#
_entry.id   AF-A0A5C8DVB2-F1
#
_cell.length_a   1.000
_cell.length_b   1.000
_cell.length_c   1.000
_cell.angle_alpha   90.00
_cell.angle_beta   90.00
_cell.angle_gamma   90.00
#
_symmetry.space_group_name_H-M   'P 1'
#
loop_
_entity.id
_entity.type
_entity.pdbx_description
1 polymer ?
#
loop_
_entity_poly.entity_id
_entity_poly.type
_entity_poly.pdbx_seq_one_letter_code
_entity_poly.pdbx_strand_id
1 'polypeptide(L)'
;MKDIVSKVKSFVTFELPVQPAYVHAKFASLHERFQTEDPNWSTAATKQKLISAYWLRSVPIHFLGILTISLIALSIVGEMQVTDKLIANLFVASVSCYLVLLVFHYTPEFMHNYLPQVENATAIYEERQNENMLKCRQAQLPNFSLTLLFFVFAQINGIEILHNDEKVSKLLMKIYGIDPGSIKKNLDMLISPRSLSKVSNRKMTEIRNCFNDVYQVFEELHLEDAVDYLKRLESRTVQRNTSGND
;
A
#
# COMPACT_ATOMS: atom_id res chain seq x y z
N MET A 1 -8.86 22.59 31.80
CA MET A 1 -8.39 21.86 33.00
C MET A 1 -8.48 20.33 32.81
N LYS A 2 -9.64 19.77 32.39
CA LYS A 2 -9.80 18.33 32.12
C LYS A 2 -8.79 17.74 31.11
N ASP A 3 -8.51 18.45 30.02
CA ASP A 3 -7.55 17.99 29.01
C ASP A 3 -6.09 17.96 29.48
N ILE A 4 -5.72 18.89 30.36
CA ILE A 4 -4.37 18.95 30.93
C ILE A 4 -4.18 17.79 31.91
N VAL A 5 -5.17 17.54 32.77
CA VAL A 5 -5.15 16.40 33.70
C VAL A 5 -5.12 15.08 32.95
N SER A 6 -5.86 14.95 31.85
CA SER A 6 -5.84 13.76 30.98
C SER A 6 -4.48 13.54 30.33
N LYS A 7 -3.84 14.60 29.80
CA LYS A 7 -2.50 14.54 29.20
C LYS A 7 -1.39 14.22 30.20
N VAL A 8 -1.48 14.78 31.41
CA VAL A 8 -0.53 14.47 32.49
C VAL A 8 -0.72 13.03 32.95
N LYS A 9 -1.97 12.57 33.10
CA LYS A 9 -2.26 11.18 33.44
C LYS A 9 -1.71 10.23 32.39
N SER A 10 -1.99 10.46 31.10
CA SER A 10 -1.52 9.58 30.02
C SER A 10 -0.01 9.62 29.80
N PHE A 11 0.65 10.72 30.18
CA PHE A 11 2.11 10.79 30.24
C PHE A 11 2.65 9.91 31.38
N VAL A 12 2.13 10.08 32.61
CA VAL A 12 2.58 9.34 33.81
C VAL A 12 2.30 7.84 33.70
N THR A 13 1.18 7.44 33.12
CA THR A 13 0.84 6.03 32.90
C THR A 13 1.47 5.45 31.64
N PHE A 14 2.20 6.26 30.86
CA PHE A 14 2.83 5.87 29.61
C PHE A 14 1.86 5.29 28.56
N GLU A 15 0.58 5.65 28.64
CA GLU A 15 -0.48 5.14 27.76
C GLU A 15 -0.41 5.71 26.33
N LEU A 16 -0.04 6.99 26.21
CA LEU A 16 -0.08 7.70 24.93
C LEU A 16 0.77 7.06 23.80
N PRO A 17 2.02 6.62 24.02
CA PRO A 17 2.80 5.97 22.97
C PRO A 17 2.19 4.63 22.52
N VAL A 18 1.28 4.05 23.29
CA VAL A 18 0.76 2.69 23.11
C VAL A 18 -0.66 2.69 22.53
N GLN A 19 -1.36 3.82 22.54
CA GLN A 19 -2.72 3.92 22.02
C GLN A 19 -2.81 3.55 20.53
N PRO A 20 -3.69 2.59 20.15
CA PRO A 20 -3.79 2.12 18.77
C PRO A 20 -3.98 3.26 17.76
N ALA A 21 -4.97 4.12 17.98
CA ALA A 21 -5.26 5.24 17.06
C ALA A 21 -4.04 6.15 16.85
N TYR A 22 -3.25 6.40 17.91
CA TYR A 22 -2.03 7.19 17.83
C TYR A 22 -0.94 6.45 17.05
N VAL A 23 -0.71 5.16 17.32
CA VAL A 23 0.30 4.35 16.63
C VAL A 23 -0.01 4.24 15.14
N HIS A 24 -1.26 3.97 14.77
CA HIS A 24 -1.69 3.88 13.38
C HIS A 24 -1.53 5.21 12.64
N ALA A 25 -1.96 6.33 13.22
CA ALA A 25 -1.80 7.66 12.61
C ALA A 25 -0.33 8.06 12.49
N LYS A 26 0.49 7.76 13.51
CA LYS A 26 1.93 8.02 13.50
C LYS A 26 2.64 7.15 12.47
N PHE A 27 2.22 5.90 12.28
CA PHE A 27 2.76 5.03 11.23
C PHE A 27 2.51 5.62 9.84
N ALA A 28 1.24 5.92 9.53
CA ALA A 28 0.86 6.45 8.22
C ALA A 28 1.59 7.75 7.89
N SER A 29 1.55 8.73 8.80
CA SER A 29 2.23 10.02 8.61
C SER A 29 3.74 9.90 8.50
N LEU A 30 4.36 9.01 9.28
CA LEU A 30 5.81 8.80 9.21
C LEU A 30 6.23 8.13 7.90
N HIS A 31 5.46 7.14 7.45
CA HIS A 31 5.71 6.44 6.19
C HIS A 31 5.55 7.38 5.00
N GLU A 32 4.46 8.14 4.94
CA GLU A 32 4.20 9.13 3.88
C GLU A 32 5.33 10.15 3.80
N ARG A 33 5.77 10.69 4.95
CA ARG A 33 6.88 11.63 5.00
C ARG A 33 8.17 11.04 4.43
N PHE A 34 8.53 9.81 4.79
CA PHE A 34 9.75 9.20 4.26
C PHE A 34 9.63 8.80 2.79
N GLN A 35 8.43 8.48 2.31
CA GLN A 35 8.19 8.25 0.89
C GLN A 35 8.39 9.51 0.04
N THR A 36 8.19 10.71 0.60
CA THR A 36 8.53 11.95 -0.13
C THR A 36 10.03 12.14 -0.36
N GLU A 37 10.87 11.55 0.48
CA GLU A 37 12.34 11.64 0.39
C GLU A 37 12.92 10.43 -0.37
N ASP A 38 12.41 9.23 -0.11
CA ASP A 38 12.77 7.97 -0.76
C ASP A 38 11.49 7.25 -1.22
N PRO A 39 11.15 7.29 -2.53
CA PRO A 39 9.96 6.63 -3.06
C PRO A 39 9.90 5.12 -2.81
N ASN A 40 11.04 4.46 -2.56
CA ASN A 40 11.13 3.03 -2.30
C ASN A 40 11.16 2.71 -0.80
N TRP A 41 10.88 3.70 0.06
CA TRP A 41 10.85 3.52 1.50
C TRP A 41 9.86 2.43 1.92
N SER A 42 10.36 1.41 2.62
CA SER A 42 9.57 0.25 2.98
C SER A 42 8.78 0.45 4.28
N THR A 43 7.67 -0.25 4.40
CA THR A 43 6.86 -0.33 5.63
C THR A 43 7.68 -0.91 6.79
N ALA A 44 8.57 -1.87 6.50
CA ALA A 44 9.53 -2.44 7.46
C ALA A 44 10.48 -1.37 8.04
N ALA A 45 10.98 -0.45 7.21
CA ALA A 45 11.82 0.65 7.67
C ALA A 45 11.05 1.63 8.57
N THR A 46 9.77 1.93 8.25
CA THR A 46 8.89 2.70 9.14
C THR A 46 8.67 2.00 10.48
N LYS A 47 8.37 0.69 10.47
CA LYS A 47 8.26 -0.13 11.69
C LYS A 47 9.51 0.01 12.55
N GLN A 48 10.70 -0.15 11.95
CA GLN A 48 11.96 -0.04 12.68
C GLN A 48 12.19 1.37 13.25
N LYS A 49 11.82 2.43 12.52
CA LYS A 49 11.89 3.82 13.03
C LYS A 49 10.96 4.04 14.22
N LEU A 50 9.76 3.49 14.21
CA LEU A 50 8.82 3.59 15.33
C LEU A 50 9.33 2.84 16.57
N ILE A 51 9.81 1.61 16.41
CA ILE A 51 10.45 0.84 17.48
C ILE A 51 11.63 1.61 18.06
N SER A 52 12.49 2.14 17.19
CA SER A 52 13.66 2.93 17.63
C SER A 52 13.23 4.19 18.36
N ALA A 53 12.19 4.89 17.89
CA ALA A 53 11.67 6.08 18.54
C ALA A 53 11.05 5.78 19.92
N TYR A 54 10.42 4.63 20.10
CA TYR A 54 9.92 4.19 21.40
C TYR A 54 11.07 4.09 22.42
N TRP A 55 12.13 3.36 22.07
CA TRP A 55 13.25 3.09 22.97
C TRP A 55 14.20 4.28 23.17
N LEU A 56 14.50 5.02 22.11
CA LEU A 56 15.50 6.09 22.17
C LEU A 56 14.91 7.45 22.53
N ARG A 57 13.58 7.61 22.47
CA ARG A 57 12.93 8.89 22.72
C ARG A 57 11.81 8.78 23.75
N SER A 58 10.82 7.93 23.54
CA SER A 58 9.65 7.87 24.45
C SER A 58 10.05 7.44 25.86
N VAL A 59 10.80 6.33 25.99
CA VAL A 59 11.24 5.80 27.28
C VAL A 59 12.14 6.80 28.06
N PRO A 60 13.21 7.37 27.48
CA PRO A 60 14.04 8.33 28.18
C PRO A 60 13.29 9.61 28.57
N ILE A 61 12.43 10.15 27.69
CA ILE A 61 11.66 11.37 27.99
C ILE A 61 10.71 11.14 29.16
N HIS A 62 10.03 9.99 29.19
CA HIS A 62 9.13 9.67 30.28
C HIS A 62 9.88 9.53 31.61
N PHE A 63 11.00 8.81 31.60
CA PHE A 63 11.85 8.68 32.80
C PHE A 63 12.38 10.03 33.28
N LEU A 64 12.91 10.87 32.38
CA LEU A 64 13.36 12.23 32.70
C LEU A 64 12.23 13.09 33.27
N GLY A 65 11.01 12.94 32.75
CA GLY A 65 9.83 13.63 33.26
C GLY A 65 9.52 13.25 34.71
N ILE A 66 9.49 11.95 35.02
CA ILE A 66 9.30 11.46 36.40
C ILE A 66 10.42 11.99 37.31
N LEU A 67 11.68 11.85 36.90
CA LEU A 67 12.83 12.31 37.68
C LEU A 67 12.75 13.81 37.97
N THR A 68 12.41 14.61 36.98
CA THR A 68 12.27 16.07 37.12
C THR A 68 11.17 16.42 38.12
N ILE A 69 10.02 15.76 38.05
CA ILE A 69 8.91 15.97 38.98
C ILE A 69 9.32 15.58 40.40
N SER A 70 10.00 14.45 40.58
CA SER A 70 10.50 14.00 41.88
C SER A 70 11.50 15.00 42.48
N LEU A 71 12.44 15.52 41.68
CA LEU A 71 13.41 16.51 42.12
C LEU A 71 12.75 17.84 42.52
N ILE A 72 11.74 18.29 41.78
CA ILE A 72 10.95 19.49 42.12
C ILE A 72 10.22 19.27 43.46
N ALA A 73 9.58 18.11 43.64
CA ALA A 73 8.88 17.78 44.87
C ALA A 73 9.83 17.77 46.09
N LEU A 74 11.02 17.16 45.95
CA LEU A 74 12.05 17.20 46.99
C LEU A 74 12.49 18.63 47.32
N SER A 75 12.64 19.49 46.30
CA SER A 75 13.08 20.88 46.47
C SER A 75 12.05 21.75 47.19
N ILE A 76 10.76 21.44 47.09
CA ILE A 76 9.68 22.18 47.77
C ILE A 76 9.57 21.78 49.25
N VAL A 77 9.82 20.51 49.56
CA VAL A 77 9.57 19.94 50.90
C VAL A 77 10.80 20.02 51.81
N GLY A 78 12.01 20.10 51.25
CA GLY A 78 13.25 20.06 52.04
C GLY A 78 14.10 21.33 51.95
N GLU A 79 14.55 21.84 53.10
CA GLU A 79 15.76 22.67 53.19
C GLU A 79 17.00 21.77 53.05
N MET A 80 17.17 21.15 51.87
CA MET A 80 18.28 20.22 51.64
C MET A 80 19.52 20.96 51.15
N GLN A 81 20.58 20.91 51.96
CA GLN A 81 21.91 21.30 51.51
C GLN A 81 22.40 20.28 50.46
N VAL A 82 22.68 20.77 49.26
CA VAL A 82 23.22 19.96 48.17
C VAL A 82 24.65 19.55 48.55
N THR A 83 24.84 18.29 48.91
CA THR A 83 26.15 17.71 49.23
C THR A 83 26.53 16.64 48.20
N ASP A 84 27.83 16.41 48.00
CA ASP A 84 28.32 15.41 47.04
C ASP A 84 27.77 14.00 47.32
N LYS A 85 27.59 13.66 48.61
CA LYS A 85 26.99 12.39 49.04
C LYS A 85 25.53 12.27 48.60
N LEU A 86 24.75 13.35 48.71
CA LEU A 86 23.35 13.36 48.28
C LEU A 86 23.26 13.18 46.76
N ILE A 87 24.11 13.87 45.99
CA ILE A 87 24.16 13.73 44.52
C ILE A 87 24.49 12.29 44.12
N ALA A 88 25.52 11.69 44.75
CA ALA A 88 25.90 10.31 44.48
C ALA A 88 24.76 9.33 44.79
N ASN A 89 24.08 9.49 45.92
CA ASN A 89 22.94 8.66 46.30
C ASN A 89 21.77 8.82 45.33
N LEU A 90 21.44 10.05 44.92
CA LEU A 90 20.39 10.32 43.93
C LEU A 90 20.72 9.71 42.57
N PHE A 91 21.98 9.74 42.15
CA PHE A 91 22.42 9.10 40.91
C PHE A 91 22.22 7.57 40.97
N VAL A 92 22.72 6.92 42.02
CA VAL A 92 22.56 5.46 42.20
C VAL A 92 21.10 5.07 42.29
N ALA A 93 20.28 5.83 43.03
CA ALA A 93 18.85 5.62 43.12
C ALA A 93 18.16 5.77 41.76
N SER A 94 18.50 6.81 40.99
CA SER A 94 17.92 7.07 39.67
C SER A 94 18.24 5.95 38.68
N VAL A 95 19.50 5.51 38.62
CA VAL A 95 19.90 4.37 37.77
C VAL A 95 19.15 3.11 38.18
N SER A 96 19.03 2.84 39.47
CA SER A 96 18.31 1.66 39.98
C SER A 96 16.81 1.72 39.62
N CYS A 97 16.17 2.88 39.81
CA CYS A 97 14.78 3.09 39.40
C CYS A 97 14.59 2.94 37.89
N TYR A 98 15.52 3.45 37.08
CA TYR A 98 15.46 3.29 35.63
C TYR A 98 15.51 1.81 35.23
N LEU A 99 16.42 1.02 35.82
CA LEU A 99 16.52 -0.41 35.53
C LEU A 99 15.25 -1.17 35.91
N VAL A 100 14.67 -0.86 37.08
CA VAL A 100 13.40 -1.45 37.52
C VAL A 100 12.27 -1.08 36.54
N LEU A 101 12.12 0.19 36.18
CA LEU A 101 11.10 0.63 35.22
C LEU A 101 11.34 0.02 33.83
N LEU A 102 12.60 -0.11 33.40
CA LEU A 102 12.94 -0.72 32.13
C LEU A 102 12.47 -2.17 32.05
N VAL A 103 12.77 -2.97 33.07
CA VAL A 103 12.46 -4.41 33.10
C VAL A 103 10.99 -4.68 33.39
N PHE A 104 10.36 -3.95 34.32
CA PHE A 104 9.02 -4.28 34.81
C PHE A 104 7.90 -3.42 34.23
N HIS A 105 8.23 -2.28 33.61
CA HIS A 105 7.22 -1.38 33.04
C HIS A 105 7.41 -1.20 31.53
N TYR A 106 8.55 -0.68 31.07
CA TYR A 106 8.74 -0.38 29.65
C TYR A 106 8.84 -1.64 28.77
N THR A 107 9.57 -2.66 29.20
CA THR A 107 9.72 -3.89 28.41
C THR A 107 8.41 -4.67 28.26
N PRO A 108 7.63 -4.92 29.34
CA PRO A 108 6.34 -5.58 29.22
C PRO A 108 5.37 -4.78 28.36
N GLU A 109 5.29 -3.46 28.58
CA GLU A 109 4.42 -2.57 27.81
C GLU A 109 4.79 -2.54 26.32
N PHE A 110 6.08 -2.57 26.02
CA PHE A 110 6.58 -2.68 24.66
C PHE A 110 6.14 -3.99 24.00
N MET A 111 6.38 -5.13 24.67
CA MET A 111 6.14 -6.45 24.09
C MET A 111 4.66 -6.79 23.95
N HIS A 112 3.83 -6.39 24.92
CA HIS A 112 2.43 -6.82 24.99
C HIS A 112 1.48 -5.84 24.30
N ASN A 113 1.82 -4.55 24.32
CA ASN A 113 0.91 -3.52 23.82
C ASN A 113 1.50 -2.77 22.63
N TYR A 114 2.69 -2.16 22.75
CA TYR A 114 3.19 -1.28 21.68
C TYR A 114 3.56 -2.05 20.40
N LEU A 115 4.37 -3.10 20.51
CA LEU A 115 4.88 -3.85 19.37
C LEU A 115 3.74 -4.48 18.55
N PRO A 116 2.75 -5.17 19.15
CA PRO A 116 1.59 -5.66 18.41
C PRO A 116 0.83 -4.56 17.66
N GLN A 117 0.69 -3.36 18.25
CA GLN A 117 0.02 -2.25 17.57
C GLN A 117 0.82 -1.71 16.38
N VAL A 118 2.16 -1.69 16.46
CA VAL A 118 3.00 -1.32 15.31
C VAL A 118 2.90 -2.37 14.21
N GLU A 119 2.85 -3.66 14.56
CA GLU A 119 2.68 -4.75 13.58
C GLU A 119 1.31 -4.69 12.91
N ASN A 120 0.24 -4.48 13.69
CA ASN A 120 -1.09 -4.31 13.16
C ASN A 120 -1.21 -3.08 12.26
N ALA A 121 -0.59 -1.96 12.65
CA ALA A 121 -0.54 -0.76 11.81
C ALA A 121 0.17 -1.01 10.49
N THR A 122 1.23 -1.82 10.50
CA THR A 122 1.95 -2.23 9.29
C THR A 122 1.05 -3.06 8.39
N ALA A 123 0.43 -4.11 8.93
CA ALA A 123 -0.45 -5.01 8.17
C ALA A 123 -1.65 -4.29 7.55
N ILE A 124 -2.37 -3.46 8.33
CA ILE A 124 -3.51 -2.68 7.83
C ILE A 124 -3.09 -1.70 6.73
N TYR A 125 -1.90 -1.10 6.86
CA TYR A 125 -1.40 -0.18 5.83
C TYR A 125 -1.13 -0.91 4.52
N GLU A 126 -0.45 -2.07 4.58
CA GLU A 126 -0.16 -2.91 3.41
C GLU A 126 -1.42 -3.48 2.76
N GLU A 127 -2.36 -3.95 3.56
CA GLU A 127 -3.67 -4.41 3.10
C GLU A 127 -4.41 -3.31 2.35
N ARG A 128 -4.48 -2.10 2.92
CA ARG A 128 -5.13 -0.95 2.27
C ARG A 128 -4.47 -0.59 0.94
N GLN A 129 -3.14 -0.63 0.85
CA GLN A 129 -2.43 -0.40 -0.41
C GLN A 129 -2.79 -1.47 -1.45
N ASN A 130 -2.80 -2.73 -1.05
CA ASN A 130 -3.18 -3.84 -1.93
C ASN A 130 -4.65 -3.75 -2.38
N GLU A 131 -5.57 -3.41 -1.48
CA GLU A 131 -6.98 -3.19 -1.83
C GLU A 131 -7.16 -2.08 -2.85
N ASN A 132 -6.45 -0.96 -2.69
CA ASN A 132 -6.51 0.13 -3.65
C ASN A 132 -5.99 -0.31 -5.02
N MET A 133 -4.88 -1.05 -5.07
CA MET A 133 -4.35 -1.62 -6.31
C MET A 133 -5.33 -2.63 -6.94
N LEU A 134 -6.00 -3.44 -6.12
CA LEU A 134 -7.03 -4.38 -6.58
C LEU A 134 -8.25 -3.65 -7.15
N LYS A 135 -8.73 -2.59 -6.49
CA LYS A 135 -9.82 -1.74 -6.99
C LYS A 135 -9.45 -1.09 -8.32
N CYS A 136 -8.24 -0.54 -8.44
CA CYS A 136 -7.74 -0.01 -9.72
C CYS A 136 -7.70 -1.10 -10.80
N ARG A 137 -7.22 -2.30 -10.48
CA ARG A 137 -7.18 -3.42 -11.43
C ARG A 137 -8.57 -3.91 -11.84
N GLN A 138 -9.53 -3.92 -10.92
CA GLN A 138 -10.91 -4.31 -11.19
C GLN A 138 -11.67 -3.27 -12.02
N ALA A 139 -11.36 -1.99 -11.85
CA ALA A 139 -11.96 -0.91 -12.63
C ALA A 139 -11.36 -0.81 -14.06
N GLN A 140 -10.15 -1.31 -14.28
CA GLN A 140 -9.54 -1.36 -15.60
C GLN A 140 -10.11 -2.51 -16.45
N LEU A 141 -10.30 -2.23 -17.74
CA LEU A 141 -10.61 -3.26 -18.72
C LEU A 141 -9.51 -4.34 -18.75
N PRO A 142 -9.86 -5.62 -18.96
CA PRO A 142 -8.88 -6.67 -19.16
C PRO A 142 -7.87 -6.33 -20.26
N ASN A 143 -6.62 -6.80 -20.13
CA ASN A 143 -5.55 -6.50 -21.10
C ASN A 143 -5.92 -6.82 -22.56
N PHE A 144 -6.69 -7.90 -22.77
CA PHE A 144 -7.17 -8.27 -24.10
C PHE A 144 -8.23 -7.28 -24.59
N SER A 145 -9.20 -6.89 -23.75
CA SER A 145 -10.20 -5.86 -24.05
C SER A 145 -9.54 -4.52 -24.42
N LEU A 146 -8.50 -4.10 -23.68
CA LEU A 146 -7.74 -2.88 -24.01
C LEU A 146 -7.04 -2.97 -25.37
N THR A 147 -6.45 -4.13 -25.67
CA THR A 147 -5.79 -4.37 -26.97
C THR A 147 -6.81 -4.39 -28.11
N LEU A 148 -7.97 -5.03 -27.88
CA LEU A 148 -9.09 -5.11 -28.82
C LEU A 148 -9.70 -3.73 -29.09
N LEU A 149 -9.93 -2.95 -28.04
CA LEU A 149 -10.41 -1.58 -28.11
C LEU A 149 -9.50 -0.74 -29.02
N PHE A 150 -8.19 -0.74 -28.75
CA PHE A 150 -7.21 -0.04 -29.59
C PHE A 150 -7.21 -0.54 -31.03
N PHE A 151 -7.22 -1.86 -31.21
CA PHE A 151 -7.19 -2.48 -32.54
C PHE A 151 -8.37 -2.02 -33.39
N VAL A 152 -9.60 -2.09 -32.85
CA VAL A 152 -10.81 -1.64 -33.55
C VAL A 152 -10.72 -0.14 -33.85
N PHE A 153 -10.33 0.67 -32.87
CA PHE A 153 -10.18 2.12 -33.04
C PHE A 153 -9.23 2.49 -34.17
N ALA A 154 -8.09 1.81 -34.25
CA ALA A 154 -7.12 2.06 -35.31
C ALA A 154 -7.64 1.61 -36.68
N GLN A 155 -8.30 0.45 -36.75
CA GLN A 155 -8.83 -0.08 -38.01
C GLN A 155 -9.93 0.80 -38.60
N ILE A 156 -10.85 1.31 -37.79
CA ILE A 156 -11.91 2.22 -38.27
C ILE A 156 -11.35 3.56 -38.74
N ASN A 157 -10.22 4.00 -38.19
CA ASN A 157 -9.53 5.23 -38.58
C ASN A 157 -8.49 5.03 -39.71
N GLY A 158 -8.44 3.84 -40.31
CA GLY A 158 -7.49 3.54 -41.40
C GLY A 158 -6.02 3.48 -40.96
N ILE A 159 -5.75 3.32 -39.66
CA ILE A 159 -4.40 3.12 -39.13
C ILE A 159 -4.05 1.64 -39.31
N GLU A 160 -3.12 1.36 -40.23
CA GLU A 160 -2.65 0.00 -40.48
C GLU A 160 -1.80 -0.54 -39.30
N ILE A 161 -2.42 -1.30 -38.40
CA ILE A 161 -1.71 -2.11 -37.38
C ILE A 161 -1.36 -3.52 -37.92
N LEU A 162 -1.35 -3.71 -39.24
CA LEU A 162 -1.31 -5.04 -39.86
C LEU A 162 -0.05 -5.86 -39.54
N HIS A 163 1.00 -5.26 -39.01
CA HIS A 163 2.30 -5.91 -38.86
C HIS A 163 2.73 -6.22 -37.42
N ASN A 164 1.90 -5.93 -36.41
CA ASN A 164 2.26 -6.15 -35.01
C ASN A 164 3.68 -5.66 -34.68
N ASP A 165 3.96 -4.41 -35.07
CA ASP A 165 5.26 -3.78 -34.92
C ASP A 165 5.60 -3.66 -33.42
N GLU A 166 6.80 -4.06 -33.03
CA GLU A 166 7.32 -3.90 -31.67
C GLU A 166 7.22 -2.44 -31.19
N LYS A 167 7.27 -1.47 -32.11
CA LYS A 167 7.00 -0.06 -31.82
C LYS A 167 5.60 0.17 -31.27
N VAL A 168 4.57 -0.45 -31.85
CA VAL A 168 3.18 -0.32 -31.39
C VAL A 168 3.03 -0.91 -30.01
N SER A 169 3.58 -2.10 -29.74
CA SER A 169 3.52 -2.70 -28.40
C SER A 169 4.22 -1.85 -27.33
N LYS A 170 5.37 -1.23 -27.67
CA LYS A 170 6.07 -0.30 -26.77
C LYS A 170 5.29 1.00 -26.53
N LEU A 171 4.57 1.51 -27.54
CA LEU A 171 3.71 2.68 -27.38
C LEU A 171 2.49 2.35 -26.50
N LEU A 172 1.83 1.22 -26.75
CA LEU A 172 0.68 0.79 -25.96
C LEU A 172 1.06 0.43 -24.52
N MET A 173 2.27 -0.09 -24.27
CA MET A 173 2.80 -0.25 -22.93
C MET A 173 2.85 1.08 -22.17
N LYS A 174 3.22 2.19 -22.84
CA LYS A 174 3.23 3.53 -22.21
C LYS A 174 1.83 4.05 -21.89
N ILE A 175 0.81 3.64 -22.65
CA ILE A 175 -0.58 4.09 -22.47
C ILE A 175 -1.30 3.23 -21.43
N TYR A 176 -1.15 1.91 -21.51
CA TYR A 176 -1.92 0.95 -20.70
C TYR A 176 -1.14 0.35 -19.53
N GLY A 177 0.19 0.53 -19.47
CA GLY A 177 1.03 -0.08 -18.44
C GLY A 177 1.14 -1.61 -18.54
N ILE A 178 0.76 -2.19 -19.68
CA ILE A 178 0.79 -3.64 -19.92
C ILE A 178 2.11 -4.04 -20.56
N ASP A 179 2.66 -5.20 -20.17
CA ASP A 179 3.85 -5.79 -20.78
C ASP A 179 3.74 -5.84 -22.32
N PRO A 180 4.74 -5.34 -23.06
CA PRO A 180 4.69 -5.27 -24.52
C PRO A 180 4.60 -6.66 -25.17
N GLY A 181 5.16 -7.71 -24.57
CA GLY A 181 5.02 -9.08 -25.05
C GLY A 181 3.58 -9.60 -24.95
N SER A 182 2.88 -9.26 -23.86
CA SER A 182 1.46 -9.55 -23.70
C SER A 182 0.60 -8.83 -24.75
N ILE A 183 0.85 -7.55 -25.01
CA ILE A 183 0.15 -6.77 -26.03
C ILE A 183 0.40 -7.38 -27.42
N LYS A 184 1.66 -7.67 -27.74
CA LYS A 184 2.07 -8.28 -29.01
C LYS A 184 1.31 -9.59 -29.26
N LYS A 185 1.25 -10.46 -28.25
CA LYS A 185 0.52 -11.73 -28.31
C LYS A 185 -0.99 -11.53 -28.51
N ASN A 186 -1.59 -10.55 -27.85
CA ASN A 186 -3.01 -10.25 -28.00
C ASN A 186 -3.31 -9.69 -29.41
N LEU A 187 -2.47 -8.79 -29.93
CA LEU A 187 -2.59 -8.29 -31.30
C LEU A 187 -2.41 -9.41 -32.33
N ASP A 188 -1.45 -10.32 -32.14
CA ASP A 188 -1.28 -11.49 -33.00
C ASP A 188 -2.54 -12.36 -33.03
N MET A 189 -3.23 -12.54 -31.90
CA MET A 189 -4.50 -13.27 -31.85
C MET A 189 -5.58 -12.57 -32.69
N LEU A 190 -5.68 -11.24 -32.61
CA LEU A 190 -6.66 -10.46 -33.36
C LEU A 190 -6.37 -10.42 -34.87
N ILE A 191 -5.10 -10.30 -35.25
CA ILE A 191 -4.65 -10.24 -36.65
C ILE A 191 -4.65 -11.62 -37.30
N SER A 192 -4.25 -12.66 -36.56
CA SER A 192 -4.11 -14.04 -37.04
C SER A 192 -5.05 -15.00 -36.30
N PRO A 193 -6.31 -15.17 -36.76
CA PRO A 193 -7.31 -16.01 -36.11
C PRO A 193 -6.94 -17.50 -36.02
N ARG A 194 -5.93 -17.98 -36.78
CA ARG A 194 -5.40 -19.36 -36.66
C ARG A 194 -4.81 -19.65 -35.28
N SER A 195 -4.44 -18.62 -34.51
CA SER A 195 -4.00 -18.78 -33.13
C SER A 195 -5.15 -19.12 -32.17
N LEU A 196 -6.41 -18.84 -32.53
CA LEU A 196 -7.57 -19.01 -31.66
C LEU A 196 -8.23 -20.39 -31.78
N SER A 197 -8.01 -21.12 -32.88
CA SER A 197 -8.53 -22.48 -33.04
C SER A 197 -7.90 -23.52 -32.12
N LYS A 198 -6.84 -23.15 -31.39
CA LYS A 198 -6.15 -24.00 -30.39
C LYS A 198 -6.44 -23.57 -28.95
N VAL A 199 -7.39 -22.64 -28.76
CA VAL A 199 -7.69 -22.06 -27.45
C VAL A 199 -8.77 -22.88 -26.76
N SER A 200 -8.58 -23.16 -25.47
CA SER A 200 -9.55 -23.93 -24.67
C SER A 200 -10.89 -23.22 -24.56
N ASN A 201 -11.97 -23.99 -24.37
CA ASN A 201 -13.34 -23.46 -24.19
C ASN A 201 -13.42 -22.39 -23.10
N ARG A 202 -12.73 -22.60 -21.97
CA ARG A 202 -12.66 -21.62 -20.87
C ARG A 202 -12.11 -20.28 -21.35
N LYS A 203 -10.97 -20.30 -22.04
CA LYS A 203 -10.33 -19.08 -22.52
C LYS A 203 -11.13 -18.43 -23.66
N MET A 204 -11.87 -19.21 -24.44
CA MET A 204 -12.82 -18.66 -25.43
C MET A 204 -13.97 -17.90 -24.75
N THR A 205 -14.49 -18.40 -23.63
CA THR A 205 -15.47 -17.66 -22.82
C THR A 205 -14.90 -16.35 -22.28
N GLU A 206 -13.67 -16.37 -21.77
CA GLU A 206 -12.97 -15.15 -21.31
C GLU A 206 -12.80 -14.13 -22.46
N ILE A 207 -12.46 -14.59 -23.67
CA ILE A 207 -12.35 -13.73 -24.86
C ILE A 207 -13.70 -13.12 -25.23
N ARG A 208 -14.79 -13.91 -25.24
CA ARG A 208 -16.13 -13.37 -25.51
C ARG A 208 -16.54 -12.31 -24.50
N ASN A 209 -16.24 -12.51 -23.21
CA ASN A 209 -16.48 -11.48 -22.21
C ASN A 209 -15.68 -10.20 -22.53
N CYS A 210 -14.44 -10.32 -23.01
CA CYS A 210 -13.67 -9.16 -23.44
C CYS A 210 -14.30 -8.43 -24.65
N PHE A 211 -14.93 -9.16 -25.59
CA PHE A 211 -15.68 -8.52 -26.68
C PHE A 211 -16.88 -7.74 -26.14
N ASN A 212 -17.63 -8.32 -25.20
CA ASN A 212 -18.76 -7.65 -24.53
C ASN A 212 -18.33 -6.37 -23.81
N ASP A 213 -17.20 -6.39 -23.09
CA ASP A 213 -16.66 -5.20 -22.43
C ASP A 213 -16.37 -4.08 -23.45
N VAL A 214 -15.82 -4.42 -24.61
CA VAL A 214 -15.47 -3.44 -25.66
C VAL A 214 -16.71 -2.96 -26.43
N TYR A 215 -17.73 -3.81 -26.62
CA TYR A 215 -19.03 -3.37 -27.15
C TYR A 215 -19.61 -2.28 -26.27
N GLN A 216 -19.68 -2.51 -24.96
CA GLN A 216 -20.23 -1.55 -24.02
C GLN A 216 -19.53 -0.18 -24.14
N VAL A 217 -18.19 -0.16 -24.22
CA VAL A 217 -17.43 1.07 -24.39
C VAL A 217 -17.80 1.81 -25.67
N PHE A 218 -17.88 1.11 -26.81
CA PHE A 218 -18.20 1.76 -28.09
C PHE A 218 -19.67 2.21 -28.17
N GLU A 219 -20.58 1.45 -27.57
CA GLU A 219 -22.00 1.81 -27.47
C GLU A 219 -22.19 3.06 -26.60
N GLU A 220 -21.52 3.14 -25.44
CA GLU A 220 -21.53 4.32 -24.56
C GLU A 220 -20.91 5.56 -25.23
N LEU A 221 -19.91 5.37 -26.10
CA LEU A 221 -19.31 6.44 -26.89
C LEU A 221 -20.11 6.78 -28.17
N HIS A 222 -21.21 6.09 -28.44
CA HIS A 222 -22.02 6.24 -29.65
C HIS A 222 -21.23 6.06 -30.96
N LEU A 223 -20.27 5.12 -30.97
CA LEU A 223 -19.44 4.80 -32.13
C LEU A 223 -19.98 3.58 -32.88
N GLU A 224 -21.07 3.78 -33.64
CA GLU A 224 -21.78 2.70 -34.35
C GLU A 224 -20.89 1.94 -35.35
N ASP A 225 -20.04 2.66 -36.09
CA ASP A 225 -19.09 2.04 -37.04
C ASP A 225 -18.10 1.09 -36.34
N ALA A 226 -17.69 1.42 -35.12
CA ALA A 226 -16.80 0.61 -34.30
C ALA A 226 -17.50 -0.65 -33.80
N VAL A 227 -18.75 -0.54 -33.35
CA VAL A 227 -19.60 -1.67 -32.94
C VAL A 227 -19.79 -2.64 -34.12
N ASP A 228 -20.10 -2.13 -35.31
CA ASP A 228 -20.30 -2.96 -36.49
C ASP A 228 -19.01 -3.63 -36.97
N TYR A 229 -17.87 -2.94 -36.87
CA TYR A 229 -16.57 -3.56 -37.10
C TYR A 229 -16.29 -4.67 -36.10
N LEU A 230 -16.58 -4.44 -34.82
CA LEU A 230 -16.35 -5.41 -33.74
C LEU A 230 -17.20 -6.67 -33.93
N LYS A 231 -18.47 -6.55 -34.36
CA LYS A 231 -19.33 -7.70 -34.75
C LYS A 231 -18.74 -8.54 -35.86
N ARG A 232 -18.19 -7.90 -36.89
CA ARG A 232 -17.51 -8.60 -38.00
C ARG A 232 -16.22 -9.26 -37.53
N LEU A 233 -15.51 -8.67 -36.57
CA LEU A 233 -14.27 -9.23 -36.03
C LEU A 233 -14.57 -10.44 -35.12
N GLU A 234 -15.57 -10.34 -34.26
CA GLU A 234 -15.99 -11.42 -33.36
C GLU A 234 -16.48 -12.64 -34.16
N SER A 235 -17.35 -12.43 -35.15
CA SER A 235 -17.85 -13.52 -36.01
C SER A 235 -16.72 -14.28 -36.72
N ARG A 236 -15.72 -13.57 -37.26
CA ARG A 236 -14.51 -14.20 -37.85
C ARG A 236 -13.69 -14.99 -36.84
N THR A 237 -13.65 -14.52 -35.60
CA THR A 237 -12.89 -15.11 -34.50
C THR A 237 -13.59 -16.36 -33.93
N VAL A 238 -14.92 -16.36 -33.89
CA VAL A 238 -15.75 -17.41 -33.29
C VAL A 238 -16.16 -18.51 -34.28
N GLN A 239 -16.52 -18.19 -35.53
CA GLN A 239 -16.98 -19.19 -36.53
C GLN A 239 -15.91 -20.19 -36.98
N ARG A 240 -14.62 -19.89 -36.79
CA ARG A 240 -13.51 -20.79 -37.14
C ARG A 240 -13.16 -21.82 -36.06
N ASN A 241 -13.72 -21.70 -34.86
CA ASN A 241 -13.47 -22.68 -33.79
C ASN A 241 -14.42 -23.89 -33.88
N THR A 242 -15.57 -23.75 -34.55
CA THR A 242 -16.53 -24.85 -34.79
C THR A 242 -16.19 -25.71 -36.02
N SER A 243 -15.30 -25.24 -36.90
CA SER A 243 -14.90 -25.93 -38.13
C SER A 243 -13.57 -26.69 -38.03
N GLY A 244 -12.96 -26.75 -36.83
CA GLY A 244 -11.74 -27.50 -36.55
C GLY A 244 -11.94 -28.72 -35.65
N ASN A 245 -13.20 -29.11 -35.42
CA ASN A 245 -13.58 -30.24 -34.57
C ASN A 245 -14.22 -31.39 -35.39
N ASP A 246 -14.10 -31.34 -36.72
CA ASP A 246 -14.43 -32.43 -37.65
C ASP A 246 -13.13 -33.08 -38.19
#